data_AF-A0A2E2BSD9-F1
#
_entry.id   AF-A0A2E2BSD9-F1
#
_cell.length_a   1.000
_cell.length_b   1.000
_cell.length_c   1.000
_cell.angle_alpha   90.00
_cell.angle_beta   90.00
_cell.angle_gamma   90.00
#
_symmetry.space_group_name_H-M   'P 1'
#
loop_
_entity.id
_entity.type
_entity.pdbx_description
1 polymer ?
#
loop_
_entity_poly.entity_id
_entity_poly.type
_entity_poly.pdbx_seq_one_letter_code
_entity_poly.pdbx_strand_id
1 'polypeptide(L)'
;MSLLRRNGLMRARTRQTMAEGISTEDALDILAPAEDVLTTEQAISATKNPDQDGTDFSEIEGTEQRMKKLRTRERNLLRLDRLFLSSGINLSLTLPFFALALQLISRRFAEESPEWWVSSVESSISDATLSMVSGLLATVILLAWMASLFVVRSLHITTRSVFLSEGKLLRLRGRPFESLHGFEAINDVTRMAITRVSFILLVVIIAALSQLVATIEGGLTPEGGVLVGFAIGGTFAAIGLDLLRGGKQHNTVEQWGLLDAYDPPLHPSCPDRVFSEILTTWMDPVLRARFDTHIQSLRDGLQPGKDIHSAIEHLLHMRYLEARGELTNRQV
;
A
#
# COMPACT_ATOMS: atom_id res chain seq x y z
N MET A 1 31.89 62.43 6.41
CA MET A 1 32.71 62.52 5.19
C MET A 1 32.31 61.34 4.32
N SER A 2 31.46 61.52 3.29
CA SER A 2 31.78 62.05 1.95
C SER A 2 32.67 61.06 1.16
N LEU A 3 32.09 60.30 0.21
CA LEU A 3 32.10 60.58 -1.25
C LEU A 3 33.44 60.16 -1.92
N LEU A 4 33.54 59.50 -3.10
CA LEU A 4 32.72 59.46 -4.33
C LEU A 4 32.97 58.19 -5.21
N ARG A 5 31.95 57.80 -6.03
CA ARG A 5 32.02 57.28 -7.45
C ARG A 5 32.75 55.93 -7.74
N ARG A 6 32.50 55.15 -8.81
CA ARG A 6 31.60 55.10 -10.01
C ARG A 6 31.66 53.65 -10.62
N ASN A 7 30.90 53.15 -11.62
CA ASN A 7 29.67 53.53 -12.36
C ASN A 7 29.06 52.30 -13.09
N GLY A 8 27.74 52.18 -13.20
CA GLY A 8 27.06 51.47 -14.33
C GLY A 8 26.62 50.02 -14.10
N LEU A 9 25.49 49.55 -14.66
CA LEU A 9 24.46 50.27 -15.43
C LEU A 9 23.09 49.56 -15.31
N MET A 10 22.00 50.33 -15.27
CA MET A 10 20.63 49.82 -15.07
C MET A 10 20.01 49.19 -16.34
N ARG A 11 19.03 48.30 -16.15
CA ARG A 11 17.79 48.33 -16.93
C ARG A 11 16.59 47.85 -16.11
N ALA A 12 15.72 48.77 -15.72
CA ALA A 12 14.38 48.48 -15.24
C ALA A 12 13.39 48.70 -16.40
N ARG A 13 12.27 47.96 -16.44
CA ARG A 13 11.14 48.31 -17.31
C ARG A 13 9.81 48.27 -16.55
N THR A 14 9.39 49.49 -16.28
CA THR A 14 8.11 50.03 -15.80
C THR A 14 6.86 49.20 -16.10
N ARG A 15 5.97 49.15 -15.10
CA ARG A 15 4.56 48.74 -15.16
C ARG A 15 3.74 49.90 -15.73
N GLN A 16 2.96 49.69 -16.79
CA GLN A 16 2.05 50.72 -17.33
C GLN A 16 0.69 50.11 -17.69
N THR A 17 -0.36 50.92 -17.62
CA THR A 17 -1.76 50.48 -17.46
C THR A 17 -2.62 50.68 -18.71
N MET A 18 -3.47 49.68 -18.96
CA MET A 18 -4.81 49.68 -19.62
C MET A 18 -5.20 50.68 -20.74
N ALA A 19 -6.06 50.14 -21.62
CA ALA A 19 -6.96 50.79 -22.56
C ALA A 19 -6.37 51.27 -23.90
N GLU A 20 -6.37 50.35 -24.87
CA GLU A 20 -6.37 50.67 -26.31
C GLU A 20 -7.46 49.81 -26.96
N GLY A 21 -8.26 50.39 -27.86
CA GLY A 21 -9.53 49.81 -28.30
C GLY A 21 -9.38 48.70 -29.35
N ILE A 22 -10.12 47.61 -29.19
CA ILE A 22 -10.23 46.55 -30.20
C ILE A 22 -11.06 47.08 -31.38
N SER A 23 -10.51 46.99 -32.59
CA SER A 23 -11.21 47.42 -33.81
C SER A 23 -12.38 46.47 -34.12
N THR A 24 -13.44 46.99 -34.73
CA THR A 24 -14.60 46.17 -35.17
C THR A 24 -14.24 45.16 -36.24
N GLU A 25 -13.11 45.32 -36.94
CA GLU A 25 -12.61 44.39 -37.94
C GLU A 25 -11.95 43.16 -37.28
N ASP A 26 -11.15 43.34 -36.22
CA ASP A 26 -10.58 42.23 -35.43
C ASP A 26 -11.66 41.38 -34.75
N ALA A 27 -12.81 41.98 -34.41
CA ALA A 27 -13.94 41.30 -33.81
C ALA A 27 -14.72 40.41 -34.80
N LEU A 28 -14.63 40.67 -36.11
CA LEU A 28 -15.31 39.87 -37.14
C LEU A 28 -14.52 38.60 -37.49
N ASP A 29 -13.19 38.65 -37.47
CA ASP A 29 -12.32 37.51 -37.82
C ASP A 29 -12.41 36.36 -36.79
N ILE A 30 -12.79 36.69 -35.55
CA ILE A 30 -13.08 35.72 -34.46
C ILE A 30 -14.43 34.99 -34.68
N LEU A 31 -15.32 35.53 -35.53
CA LEU A 31 -16.65 34.98 -35.81
C LEU A 31 -16.74 34.23 -37.15
N ALA A 32 -15.63 34.10 -37.89
CA ALA A 32 -15.55 33.21 -39.03
C ALA A 32 -15.64 31.74 -38.55
N PRO A 33 -16.57 30.92 -39.09
CA PRO A 33 -16.67 29.52 -38.70
C PRO A 33 -15.45 28.77 -39.26
N ALA A 34 -14.59 28.26 -38.36
CA ALA A 34 -13.49 27.40 -38.75
C ALA A 34 -14.00 26.17 -39.51
N GLU A 35 -13.41 25.87 -40.67
CA GLU A 35 -13.90 24.83 -41.60
C GLU A 35 -13.75 23.38 -41.09
N ASP A 36 -13.28 23.19 -39.86
CA ASP A 36 -12.97 21.89 -39.22
C ASP A 36 -14.01 21.46 -38.17
N VAL A 37 -15.27 21.94 -38.30
CA VAL A 37 -16.38 21.43 -37.49
C VAL A 37 -16.74 20.02 -37.96
N LEU A 38 -16.35 19.00 -37.18
CA LEU A 38 -16.88 17.64 -37.35
C LEU A 38 -18.40 17.71 -37.42
N THR A 39 -18.95 17.25 -38.55
CA THR A 39 -20.40 17.23 -38.75
C THR A 39 -21.08 16.40 -37.67
N THR A 40 -22.29 16.78 -37.25
CA THR A 40 -23.01 16.12 -36.15
C THR A 40 -23.21 14.62 -36.42
N GLU A 41 -23.32 14.21 -37.68
CA GLU A 41 -23.40 12.80 -38.09
C GLU A 41 -22.07 12.04 -37.89
N GLN A 42 -20.92 12.70 -38.07
CA GLN A 42 -19.60 12.12 -37.77
C GLN A 42 -19.38 11.98 -36.25
N ALA A 43 -19.86 12.94 -35.45
CA ALA A 43 -19.84 12.83 -33.99
C ALA A 43 -20.76 11.70 -33.46
N ILE A 44 -21.94 11.53 -34.08
CA ILE A 44 -22.91 10.46 -33.74
C ILE A 44 -22.42 9.08 -34.20
N SER A 45 -21.75 8.97 -35.34
CA SER A 45 -21.17 7.70 -35.79
C SER A 45 -19.92 7.30 -35.00
N ALA A 46 -19.10 8.27 -34.54
CA ALA A 46 -18.01 8.01 -33.60
C ALA A 46 -18.48 7.50 -32.22
N THR A 47 -19.71 7.84 -31.80
CA THR A 47 -20.32 7.33 -30.56
C THR A 47 -21.17 6.06 -30.76
N LYS A 48 -21.41 5.63 -32.00
CA LYS A 48 -22.22 4.45 -32.32
C LYS A 48 -21.38 3.37 -33.02
N ASN A 49 -20.39 2.86 -32.29
CA ASN A 49 -19.59 1.72 -32.72
C ASN A 49 -20.09 0.44 -31.99
N PRO A 50 -20.97 -0.38 -32.62
CA PRO A 50 -21.67 -1.47 -31.93
C PRO A 50 -20.76 -2.65 -31.51
N ASP A 51 -19.51 -2.68 -31.98
CA ASP A 51 -18.58 -3.78 -31.72
C ASP A 51 -17.84 -3.68 -30.36
N GLN A 52 -18.00 -2.58 -29.62
CA GLN A 52 -17.36 -2.43 -28.31
C GLN A 52 -18.02 -3.23 -27.18
N ASP A 53 -19.32 -3.49 -27.26
CA ASP A 53 -20.10 -4.11 -26.18
C ASP A 53 -19.55 -5.51 -25.81
N GLY A 54 -19.29 -6.36 -26.82
CA GLY A 54 -18.68 -7.68 -26.61
C GLY A 54 -17.22 -7.65 -26.11
N THR A 55 -16.51 -6.55 -26.34
CA THR A 55 -15.13 -6.38 -25.87
C THR A 55 -15.10 -5.99 -24.40
N ASP A 56 -15.99 -5.10 -23.97
CA ASP A 56 -16.07 -4.65 -22.58
C ASP A 56 -16.59 -5.78 -21.66
N PHE A 57 -17.61 -6.54 -22.07
CA PHE A 57 -18.10 -7.69 -21.30
C PHE A 57 -17.04 -8.79 -21.11
N SER A 58 -16.24 -9.09 -22.14
CA SER A 58 -15.17 -10.10 -22.03
C SER A 58 -13.98 -9.60 -21.19
N GLU A 59 -13.67 -8.30 -21.21
CA GLU A 59 -12.72 -7.69 -20.28
C GLU A 59 -13.23 -7.70 -18.82
N ILE A 60 -14.52 -7.42 -18.60
CA ILE A 60 -15.16 -7.51 -17.27
C ILE A 60 -15.08 -8.94 -16.73
N GLU A 61 -15.41 -9.95 -17.54
CA GLU A 61 -15.33 -11.35 -17.10
C GLU A 61 -13.87 -11.77 -16.81
N GLY A 62 -12.93 -11.45 -17.70
CA GLY A 62 -11.52 -11.76 -17.52
C GLY A 62 -10.92 -11.09 -16.27
N THR A 63 -11.29 -9.85 -15.99
CA THR A 63 -10.86 -9.14 -14.77
C THR A 63 -11.52 -9.70 -13.51
N GLU A 64 -12.80 -10.10 -13.56
CA GLU A 64 -13.45 -10.82 -12.45
C GLU A 64 -12.78 -12.16 -12.14
N GLN A 65 -12.49 -12.98 -13.15
CA GLN A 65 -11.83 -14.28 -12.97
C GLN A 65 -10.42 -14.09 -12.36
N ARG A 66 -9.68 -13.06 -12.81
CA ARG A 66 -8.38 -12.69 -12.22
C ARG A 66 -8.53 -12.24 -10.77
N MET A 67 -9.51 -11.38 -10.47
CA MET A 67 -9.79 -10.91 -9.10
C MET A 67 -10.17 -12.07 -8.16
N LYS A 68 -10.99 -13.04 -8.61
CA LYS A 68 -11.35 -14.25 -7.86
C LYS A 68 -10.10 -15.09 -7.50
N LYS A 69 -9.17 -15.27 -8.45
CA LYS A 69 -7.86 -15.93 -8.21
C LYS A 69 -7.00 -15.15 -7.21
N LEU A 70 -6.91 -13.81 -7.36
CA LEU A 70 -6.11 -12.96 -6.47
C LEU A 70 -6.67 -12.93 -5.03
N ARG A 71 -7.98 -12.77 -4.83
CA ARG A 71 -8.61 -12.84 -3.49
C ARG A 71 -8.43 -14.20 -2.80
N THR A 72 -8.43 -15.29 -3.58
CA THR A 72 -8.14 -16.63 -3.04
C THR A 72 -6.68 -16.75 -2.58
N ARG A 73 -5.74 -16.22 -3.37
CA ARG A 73 -4.32 -16.13 -2.99
C ARG A 73 -4.11 -15.24 -1.76
N GLU A 74 -4.76 -14.07 -1.72
CA GLU A 74 -4.70 -13.14 -0.58
C GLU A 74 -5.19 -13.79 0.71
N ARG A 75 -6.35 -14.47 0.67
CA ARG A 75 -6.90 -15.22 1.81
C ARG A 75 -5.93 -16.27 2.34
N ASN A 76 -5.27 -17.02 1.45
CA ASN A 76 -4.31 -18.04 1.84
C ASN A 76 -3.04 -17.42 2.46
N LEU A 77 -2.52 -16.33 1.88
CA LEU A 77 -1.36 -15.60 2.41
C LEU A 77 -1.67 -14.96 3.77
N LEU A 78 -2.86 -14.36 3.93
CA LEU A 78 -3.31 -13.78 5.20
C LEU A 78 -3.53 -14.84 6.29
N ARG A 79 -3.98 -16.04 5.92
CA ARG A 79 -4.04 -17.17 6.87
C ARG A 79 -2.64 -17.59 7.34
N LEU A 80 -1.65 -17.63 6.44
CA LEU A 80 -0.26 -17.91 6.81
C LEU A 80 0.32 -16.79 7.68
N ASP A 81 0.08 -15.53 7.34
CA ASP A 81 0.53 -14.36 8.11
C ASP A 81 -0.04 -14.36 9.54
N ARG A 82 -1.35 -14.57 9.72
CA ARG A 82 -1.96 -14.66 11.06
C ARG A 82 -1.41 -15.83 11.88
N LEU A 83 -1.19 -17.00 11.26
CA LEU A 83 -0.67 -18.19 11.95
C LEU A 83 0.80 -18.06 12.37
N PHE A 84 1.67 -17.55 11.48
CA PHE A 84 3.12 -17.54 11.73
C PHE A 84 3.67 -16.19 12.20
N LEU A 85 3.10 -15.07 11.73
CA LEU A 85 3.75 -13.76 11.78
C LEU A 85 3.06 -12.77 12.73
N SER A 86 1.72 -12.68 12.70
CA SER A 86 0.97 -11.64 13.41
C SER A 86 0.28 -12.07 14.71
N SER A 87 -0.08 -13.35 14.90
CA SER A 87 -0.93 -13.75 16.05
C SER A 87 -0.54 -15.06 16.73
N GLY A 88 0.16 -15.98 16.05
CA GLY A 88 0.57 -17.26 16.63
C GLY A 88 1.89 -17.18 17.40
N ILE A 89 3.01 -17.33 16.68
CA ILE A 89 4.36 -17.51 17.27
C ILE A 89 5.20 -16.21 17.24
N ASN A 90 4.69 -15.14 16.61
CA ASN A 90 5.42 -13.89 16.34
C ASN A 90 6.81 -14.15 15.73
N LEU A 91 6.86 -15.09 14.78
CA LEU A 91 8.08 -15.61 14.18
C LEU A 91 8.93 -14.51 13.50
N SER A 92 8.27 -13.46 12.99
CA SER A 92 8.91 -12.25 12.42
C SER A 92 9.81 -11.52 13.42
N LEU A 93 9.47 -11.56 14.72
CA LEU A 93 10.18 -10.86 15.79
C LEU A 93 11.23 -11.76 16.46
N THR A 94 10.92 -13.05 16.68
CA THR A 94 11.77 -13.95 17.47
C THR A 94 12.97 -14.50 16.68
N LEU A 95 12.80 -14.85 15.40
CA LEU A 95 13.89 -15.36 14.55
C LEU A 95 15.12 -14.44 14.49
N PRO A 96 15.01 -13.13 14.20
CA PRO A 96 16.20 -12.31 13.97
C PRO A 96 17.03 -12.07 15.24
N PHE A 97 16.41 -12.03 16.44
CA PHE A 97 17.17 -11.99 17.69
C PHE A 97 17.95 -13.29 17.93
N PHE A 98 17.37 -14.45 17.59
CA PHE A 98 18.06 -15.74 17.72
C PHE A 98 19.19 -15.90 16.69
N ALA A 99 18.98 -15.45 15.45
CA ALA A 99 20.04 -15.35 14.45
C ALA A 99 21.20 -14.46 14.92
N LEU A 100 20.89 -13.27 15.44
CA LEU A 100 21.89 -12.31 15.93
C LEU A 100 22.68 -12.86 17.13
N ALA A 101 22.01 -13.57 18.06
CA ALA A 101 22.70 -14.25 19.15
C ALA A 101 23.70 -15.30 18.65
N LEU A 102 23.32 -16.10 17.65
CA LEU A 102 24.20 -17.11 17.05
C LEU A 102 25.35 -16.50 16.24
N GLN A 103 25.13 -15.39 15.53
CA GLN A 103 26.21 -14.66 14.86
C GLN A 103 27.23 -14.11 15.87
N LEU A 104 26.76 -13.58 17.01
CA LEU A 104 27.64 -13.11 18.08
C LEU A 104 28.42 -14.25 18.73
N ILE A 105 27.79 -15.41 18.97
CA ILE A 105 28.46 -16.64 19.45
C ILE A 105 29.53 -17.10 18.44
N SER A 106 29.17 -17.17 17.15
CA SER A 106 30.07 -17.55 16.06
C SER A 106 31.29 -16.63 15.99
N ARG A 107 31.11 -15.31 16.16
CA ARG A 107 32.21 -14.34 16.21
C ARG A 107 33.03 -14.42 17.51
N ARG A 108 32.41 -14.74 18.64
CA ARG A 108 33.07 -14.82 19.96
C ARG A 108 34.00 -16.01 20.09
N PHE A 109 33.58 -17.16 19.57
CA PHE A 109 34.34 -18.42 19.58
C PHE A 109 34.95 -18.73 18.22
N ALA A 110 35.36 -17.70 17.48
CA ALA A 110 36.06 -17.83 16.21
C ALA A 110 37.49 -18.35 16.39
N GLU A 111 38.16 -17.98 17.49
CA GLU A 111 39.55 -18.32 17.77
C GLU A 111 39.69 -19.66 18.53
N GLU A 112 38.84 -19.91 19.55
CA GLU A 112 38.86 -21.14 20.35
C GLU A 112 37.44 -21.65 20.67
N SER A 113 37.22 -22.96 20.51
CA SER A 113 36.01 -23.67 20.96
C SER A 113 36.00 -23.82 22.50
N PRO A 114 34.87 -23.65 23.19
CA PRO A 114 34.75 -23.96 24.63
C PRO A 114 35.02 -25.42 24.96
N GLU A 115 35.62 -25.71 26.11
CA GLU A 115 35.94 -27.08 26.57
C GLU A 115 34.74 -28.05 26.57
N TRP A 116 33.54 -27.56 26.91
CA TRP A 116 32.31 -28.34 26.89
C TRP A 116 31.86 -28.74 25.48
N TRP A 117 32.18 -27.92 24.46
CA TRP A 117 31.91 -28.23 23.05
C TRP A 117 32.95 -29.23 22.52
N VAL A 118 34.23 -28.99 22.82
CA VAL A 118 35.34 -29.87 22.40
C VAL A 118 35.13 -31.29 22.94
N SER A 119 34.81 -31.42 24.22
CA SER A 119 34.57 -32.72 24.87
C SER A 119 33.32 -33.45 24.39
N SER A 120 32.28 -32.75 23.93
CA SER A 120 30.98 -33.34 23.58
C SER A 120 30.76 -33.55 22.08
N VAL A 121 31.15 -32.59 21.24
CA VAL A 121 30.81 -32.54 19.81
C VAL A 121 32.04 -32.72 18.95
N GLU A 122 33.12 -31.98 19.22
CA GLU A 122 34.37 -32.05 18.46
C GLU A 122 35.08 -33.41 18.63
N SER A 123 34.89 -34.05 19.79
CA SER A 123 35.29 -35.44 20.07
C SER A 123 34.57 -36.49 19.21
N SER A 124 33.43 -36.15 18.61
CA SER A 124 32.61 -37.02 17.75
C SER A 124 32.68 -36.63 16.27
N ILE A 125 32.86 -35.34 15.98
CA ILE A 125 32.97 -34.77 14.63
C ILE A 125 34.13 -33.76 14.63
N SER A 126 35.32 -34.20 14.21
CA SER A 126 36.59 -33.47 14.40
C SER A 126 36.70 -32.12 13.68
N ASP A 127 35.88 -31.86 12.65
CA ASP A 127 35.85 -30.57 11.93
C ASP A 127 34.75 -29.61 12.42
N ALA A 128 33.88 -30.05 13.36
CA ALA A 128 32.69 -29.29 13.77
C ALA A 128 32.99 -28.22 14.84
N THR A 129 33.82 -27.23 14.50
CA THR A 129 34.10 -26.08 15.39
C THR A 129 32.82 -25.31 15.73
N LEU A 130 32.75 -24.75 16.95
CA LEU A 130 31.55 -24.04 17.41
C LEU A 130 31.21 -22.84 16.50
N SER A 131 32.23 -22.13 15.99
CA SER A 131 32.03 -20.99 15.08
C SER A 131 31.35 -21.38 13.77
N MET A 132 31.76 -22.50 13.17
CA MET A 132 31.18 -23.02 11.92
C MET A 132 29.73 -23.46 12.13
N VAL A 133 29.45 -24.24 13.19
CA VAL A 133 28.10 -24.76 13.45
C VAL A 133 27.13 -23.65 13.83
N SER A 134 27.53 -22.72 14.71
CA SER A 134 26.69 -21.57 15.07
C SER A 134 26.48 -20.61 13.90
N GLY A 135 27.50 -20.40 13.05
CA GLY A 135 27.40 -19.60 11.84
C GLY A 135 26.45 -20.21 10.80
N LEU A 136 26.53 -21.52 10.57
CA LEU A 136 25.64 -22.23 9.65
C LEU A 136 24.21 -22.30 10.19
N LEU A 137 24.02 -22.49 11.50
CA LEU A 137 22.69 -22.39 12.10
C LEU A 137 22.11 -20.97 11.93
N ALA A 138 22.92 -19.93 12.07
CA ALA A 138 22.51 -18.55 11.84
C ALA A 138 22.08 -18.29 10.38
N THR A 139 22.77 -18.84 9.36
CA THR A 139 22.32 -18.70 7.97
C THR A 139 20.97 -19.36 7.74
N VAL A 140 20.73 -20.55 8.28
CA VAL A 140 19.43 -21.24 8.18
C VAL A 140 18.30 -20.42 8.80
N ILE A 141 18.54 -19.78 9.95
CA ILE A 141 17.55 -18.92 10.61
C ILE A 141 17.29 -17.64 9.82
N LEU A 142 18.34 -17.02 9.24
CA LEU A 142 18.19 -15.87 8.34
C LEU A 142 17.40 -16.24 7.07
N LEU A 143 17.60 -17.44 6.51
CA LEU A 143 16.81 -17.94 5.39
C LEU A 143 15.33 -18.14 5.77
N ALA A 144 15.04 -18.64 6.98
CA ALA A 144 13.68 -18.75 7.50
C ALA A 144 13.03 -17.36 7.69
N TRP A 145 13.76 -16.39 8.22
CA TRP A 145 13.27 -15.02 8.39
C TRP A 145 13.05 -14.31 7.03
N MET A 146 13.96 -14.51 6.07
CA MET A 146 13.82 -14.07 4.68
C MET A 146 12.57 -14.65 4.01
N ALA A 147 12.30 -15.95 4.19
CA ALA A 147 11.09 -16.59 3.67
C ALA A 147 9.81 -15.99 4.31
N SER A 148 9.84 -15.72 5.62
CA SER A 148 8.79 -14.99 6.34
C SER A 148 8.53 -13.60 5.73
N LEU A 149 9.58 -12.79 5.54
CA LEU A 149 9.47 -11.46 4.92
C LEU A 149 8.97 -11.53 3.47
N PHE A 150 9.32 -12.59 2.73
CA PHE A 150 8.81 -12.83 1.39
C PHE A 150 7.30 -13.11 1.37
N VAL A 151 6.76 -13.81 2.38
CA VAL A 151 5.30 -14.00 2.54
C VAL A 151 4.60 -12.66 2.79
N VAL A 152 5.10 -11.83 3.72
CA VAL A 152 4.55 -10.48 3.98
C VAL A 152 4.58 -9.62 2.71
N ARG A 153 5.71 -9.63 1.99
CA ARG A 153 5.86 -8.92 0.71
C ARG A 153 4.85 -9.42 -0.33
N SER A 154 4.68 -10.74 -0.46
CA SER A 154 3.70 -11.32 -1.38
C SER A 154 2.26 -10.98 -0.97
N LEU A 155 1.95 -10.86 0.32
CA LEU A 155 0.64 -10.43 0.81
C LEU A 155 0.35 -9.01 0.35
N HIS A 156 1.20 -8.03 0.69
CA HIS A 156 1.00 -6.63 0.29
C HIS A 156 0.92 -6.44 -1.24
N ILE A 157 1.75 -7.14 -2.01
CA ILE A 157 1.66 -7.12 -3.49
C ILE A 157 0.32 -7.68 -3.96
N THR A 158 -0.17 -8.77 -3.34
CA THR A 158 -1.46 -9.37 -3.71
C THR A 158 -2.62 -8.43 -3.36
N THR A 159 -2.67 -7.89 -2.13
CA THR A 159 -3.65 -6.89 -1.69
C THR A 159 -3.70 -5.69 -2.63
N ARG A 160 -2.56 -5.08 -2.96
CA ARG A 160 -2.53 -3.96 -3.92
C ARG A 160 -3.03 -4.37 -5.30
N SER A 161 -2.74 -5.59 -5.76
CA SER A 161 -3.23 -6.08 -7.05
C SER A 161 -4.75 -6.35 -7.05
N VAL A 162 -5.34 -6.77 -5.93
CA VAL A 162 -6.79 -6.90 -5.76
C VAL A 162 -7.44 -5.51 -5.77
N PHE A 163 -6.94 -4.57 -4.97
CA PHE A 163 -7.42 -3.18 -4.92
C PHE A 163 -7.46 -2.53 -6.32
N LEU A 164 -6.37 -2.61 -7.09
CA LEU A 164 -6.33 -2.07 -8.46
C LEU A 164 -7.25 -2.83 -9.43
N SER A 165 -7.45 -4.13 -9.24
CA SER A 165 -8.38 -4.92 -10.07
C SER A 165 -9.84 -4.56 -9.78
N GLU A 166 -10.18 -4.33 -8.51
CA GLU A 166 -11.50 -3.86 -8.08
C GLU A 166 -11.78 -2.45 -8.60
N GLY A 167 -10.77 -1.56 -8.58
CA GLY A 167 -10.84 -0.26 -9.22
C GLY A 167 -11.04 -0.31 -10.74
N LYS A 168 -10.29 -1.16 -11.46
CA LYS A 168 -10.52 -1.36 -12.92
C LYS A 168 -11.94 -1.86 -13.18
N LEU A 169 -12.42 -2.84 -12.42
CA LEU A 169 -13.75 -3.41 -12.58
C LEU A 169 -14.87 -2.38 -12.34
N LEU A 170 -14.71 -1.48 -11.37
CA LEU A 170 -15.64 -0.37 -11.16
C LEU A 170 -15.61 0.62 -12.34
N ARG A 171 -14.42 0.93 -12.87
CA ARG A 171 -14.24 1.78 -14.05
C ARG A 171 -14.88 1.20 -15.32
N LEU A 172 -14.71 -0.11 -15.59
CA LEU A 172 -15.36 -0.81 -16.71
C LEU A 172 -16.89 -0.79 -16.57
N ARG A 173 -17.42 -0.79 -15.34
CA ARG A 173 -18.86 -0.62 -15.06
C ARG A 173 -19.33 0.85 -15.08
N GLY A 174 -18.59 1.73 -15.74
CA GLY A 174 -18.91 3.16 -15.89
C GLY A 174 -18.80 3.99 -14.60
N ARG A 175 -18.17 3.49 -13.53
CA ARG A 175 -18.03 4.21 -12.25
C ARG A 175 -16.60 4.71 -12.06
N PRO A 176 -16.36 6.03 -11.94
CA PRO A 176 -15.00 6.57 -11.84
C PRO A 176 -14.41 6.30 -10.44
N PHE A 177 -13.66 5.21 -10.30
CA PHE A 177 -13.06 4.81 -9.01
C PHE A 177 -11.84 5.66 -8.62
N GLU A 178 -11.04 6.05 -9.61
CA GLU A 178 -9.79 6.81 -9.40
C GLU A 178 -10.07 8.25 -8.89
N SER A 179 -11.29 8.77 -9.09
CA SER A 179 -11.73 10.06 -8.55
C SER A 179 -12.41 9.97 -7.18
N LEU A 180 -12.53 8.78 -6.57
CA LEU A 180 -13.02 8.70 -5.19
C LEU A 180 -11.96 9.24 -4.23
N HIS A 181 -12.41 10.08 -3.30
CA HIS A 181 -11.55 10.58 -2.24
C HIS A 181 -10.89 9.43 -1.49
N GLY A 182 -9.58 9.56 -1.21
CA GLY A 182 -8.80 8.53 -0.51
C GLY A 182 -8.19 7.44 -1.40
N PHE A 183 -8.53 7.35 -2.70
CA PHE A 183 -7.92 6.39 -3.62
C PHE A 183 -6.39 6.55 -3.68
N GLU A 184 -5.91 7.77 -3.87
CA GLU A 184 -4.48 8.08 -3.94
C GLU A 184 -3.76 7.78 -2.62
N ALA A 185 -4.35 8.16 -1.48
CA ALA A 185 -3.82 7.88 -0.15
C ALA A 185 -3.63 6.37 0.10
N ILE A 186 -4.61 5.53 -0.24
CA ILE A 186 -4.49 4.08 -0.09
C ILE A 186 -3.53 3.47 -1.10
N ASN A 187 -3.49 3.97 -2.34
CA ASN A 187 -2.51 3.55 -3.34
C ASN A 187 -1.07 3.84 -2.86
N ASP A 188 -0.83 4.98 -2.22
CA ASP A 188 0.47 5.35 -1.68
C ASP A 188 0.84 4.60 -0.41
N VAL A 189 -0.10 4.41 0.54
CA VAL A 189 0.12 3.58 1.74
C VAL A 189 0.46 2.14 1.33
N THR A 190 -0.30 1.53 0.42
CA THR A 190 -0.03 0.16 -0.05
C THR A 190 1.26 0.05 -0.86
N ARG A 191 1.62 1.07 -1.65
CA ARG A 191 2.91 1.14 -2.34
C ARG A 191 4.08 1.26 -1.35
N MET A 192 3.96 2.13 -0.35
CA MET A 192 4.95 2.36 0.70
C MET A 192 5.16 1.11 1.57
N ALA A 193 4.10 0.36 1.88
CA ALA A 193 4.22 -0.93 2.58
C ALA A 193 5.08 -1.94 1.80
N ILE A 194 4.86 -2.05 0.48
CA ILE A 194 5.65 -2.93 -0.40
C ILE A 194 7.12 -2.50 -0.46
N THR A 195 7.41 -1.20 -0.59
CA THR A 195 8.80 -0.71 -0.67
C THR A 195 9.55 -0.88 0.66
N ARG A 196 8.91 -0.60 1.81
CA ARG A 196 9.49 -0.82 3.14
C ARG A 196 9.88 -2.28 3.36
N VAL A 197 8.97 -3.23 3.12
CA VAL A 197 9.27 -4.67 3.27
C VAL A 197 10.33 -5.13 2.26
N SER A 198 10.30 -4.61 1.03
CA SER A 198 11.33 -4.93 0.03
C SER A 198 12.73 -4.43 0.43
N PHE A 199 12.82 -3.27 1.10
CA PHE A 199 14.08 -2.73 1.60
C PHE A 199 14.63 -3.56 2.77
N ILE A 200 13.79 -3.92 3.74
CA ILE A 200 14.18 -4.84 4.84
C ILE A 200 14.68 -6.16 4.26
N LEU A 201 13.92 -6.77 3.35
CA LEU A 201 14.26 -8.04 2.71
C LEU A 201 15.59 -7.97 1.93
N LEU A 202 15.91 -6.83 1.29
CA LEU A 202 17.21 -6.62 0.64
C LEU A 202 18.36 -6.59 1.65
N VAL A 203 18.20 -5.90 2.79
CA VAL A 203 19.22 -5.88 3.86
C VAL A 203 19.42 -7.29 4.45
N VAL A 204 18.34 -8.05 4.66
CA VAL A 204 18.39 -9.44 5.15
C VAL A 204 19.08 -10.37 4.14
N ILE A 205 18.85 -10.22 2.84
CA ILE A 205 19.56 -10.99 1.80
C ILE A 205 21.07 -10.72 1.87
N ILE A 206 21.48 -9.45 1.98
CA ILE A 206 22.91 -9.09 2.07
C ILE A 206 23.53 -9.69 3.34
N ALA A 207 22.85 -9.60 4.49
CA ALA A 207 23.31 -10.20 5.74
C ALA A 207 23.42 -11.73 5.67
N ALA A 208 22.43 -12.40 5.07
CA ALA A 208 22.42 -13.86 4.90
C ALA A 208 23.53 -14.36 3.95
N LEU A 209 23.75 -13.65 2.83
CA LEU A 209 24.84 -13.96 1.89
C LEU A 209 26.22 -13.72 2.53
N SER A 210 26.41 -12.60 3.23
CA SER A 210 27.65 -12.28 3.95
C SER A 210 27.96 -13.35 5.01
N GLN A 211 26.97 -13.78 5.78
CA GLN A 211 27.12 -14.86 6.76
C GLN A 211 27.47 -16.20 6.10
N LEU A 212 26.83 -16.53 4.97
CA LEU A 212 27.08 -17.78 4.26
C LEU A 212 28.49 -17.86 3.68
N VAL A 213 28.97 -16.79 3.03
CA VAL A 213 30.34 -16.73 2.49
C VAL A 213 31.36 -16.81 3.64
N ALA A 214 31.16 -16.07 4.74
CA ALA A 214 32.02 -16.15 5.91
C ALA A 214 32.09 -17.56 6.53
N THR A 215 31.01 -18.33 6.50
CA THR A 215 31.03 -19.73 6.97
C THR A 215 31.74 -20.70 6.03
N ILE A 216 31.90 -20.36 4.75
CA ILE A 216 32.60 -21.18 3.75
C ILE A 216 34.11 -20.87 3.72
N GLU A 217 34.48 -19.59 3.83
CA GLU A 217 35.89 -19.15 3.86
C GLU A 217 36.60 -19.42 5.19
N GLY A 218 35.84 -19.77 6.23
CA GLY A 218 36.33 -19.94 7.59
C GLY A 218 36.50 -18.59 8.29
N GLY A 219 35.74 -18.37 9.38
CA GLY A 219 35.68 -17.10 10.11
C GLY A 219 36.99 -16.64 10.80
N LEU A 220 38.06 -17.44 10.68
CA LEU A 220 39.43 -17.14 11.11
C LEU A 220 40.22 -16.30 10.09
N THR A 221 39.79 -16.25 8.82
CA THR A 221 40.43 -15.40 7.82
C THR A 221 40.13 -13.91 8.10
N PRO A 222 41.08 -12.98 7.83
CA PRO A 222 40.83 -11.55 7.99
C PRO A 222 39.62 -11.06 7.17
N GLU A 223 39.40 -11.67 6.00
CA GLU A 223 38.28 -11.39 5.10
C GLU A 223 36.96 -11.92 5.68
N GLY A 224 36.89 -13.19 6.07
CA GLY A 224 35.72 -13.78 6.72
C GLY A 224 35.29 -13.04 8.00
N GLY A 225 36.24 -12.56 8.81
CA GLY A 225 35.98 -11.74 9.99
C GLY A 225 35.25 -10.42 9.67
N VAL A 226 35.56 -9.78 8.53
CA VAL A 226 34.86 -8.59 8.04
C VAL A 226 33.44 -8.94 7.56
N LEU A 227 33.28 -10.06 6.85
CA LEU A 227 31.96 -10.52 6.38
C LEU A 227 31.01 -10.88 7.55
N VAL A 228 31.51 -11.46 8.65
CA VAL A 228 30.70 -11.67 9.87
C VAL A 228 30.28 -10.32 10.48
N GLY A 229 31.18 -9.33 10.47
CA GLY A 229 30.86 -7.96 10.89
C GLY A 229 29.73 -7.33 10.07
N PHE A 230 29.79 -7.43 8.74
CA PHE A 230 28.71 -7.00 7.85
C PHE A 230 27.40 -7.77 8.08
N ALA A 231 27.46 -9.08 8.34
CA ALA A 231 26.29 -9.89 8.62
C ALA A 231 25.59 -9.47 9.93
N ILE A 232 26.35 -9.26 11.01
CA ILE A 232 25.82 -8.77 12.30
C ILE A 232 25.22 -7.37 12.14
N GLY A 233 25.96 -6.44 11.52
CA GLY A 233 25.51 -5.07 11.30
C GLY A 233 24.26 -4.99 10.44
N GLY A 234 24.20 -5.76 9.35
CA GLY A 234 23.04 -5.89 8.48
C GLY A 234 21.83 -6.50 9.20
N THR A 235 22.04 -7.53 10.03
CA THR A 235 20.97 -8.16 10.83
C THR A 235 20.41 -7.18 11.86
N PHE A 236 21.25 -6.42 12.56
CA PHE A 236 20.82 -5.39 13.51
C PHE A 236 20.08 -4.23 12.82
N ALA A 237 20.56 -3.77 11.66
CA ALA A 237 19.89 -2.77 10.85
C ALA A 237 18.52 -3.27 10.35
N ALA A 238 18.43 -4.52 9.90
CA ALA A 238 17.18 -5.13 9.48
C ALA A 238 16.17 -5.25 10.63
N ILE A 239 16.60 -5.60 11.85
CA ILE A 239 15.74 -5.58 13.06
C ILE A 239 15.20 -4.18 13.31
N GLY A 240 16.06 -3.15 13.29
CA GLY A 240 15.64 -1.76 13.48
C GLY A 240 14.61 -1.32 12.43
N LEU A 241 14.82 -1.66 11.17
CA LEU A 241 13.89 -1.37 10.08
C LEU A 241 12.57 -2.17 10.19
N ASP A 242 12.59 -3.41 10.68
CA ASP A 242 11.39 -4.22 10.87
C ASP A 242 10.55 -3.74 12.07
N LEU A 243 11.18 -3.23 13.12
CA LEU A 243 10.49 -2.54 14.23
C LEU A 243 9.86 -1.21 13.75
N LEU A 244 10.59 -0.43 12.94
CA LEU A 244 10.07 0.79 12.30
C LEU A 244 9.04 0.52 11.19
N ARG A 245 8.83 -0.74 10.80
CA ARG A 245 7.76 -1.13 9.86
C ARG A 245 6.37 -0.84 10.44
N GLY A 246 6.24 -0.75 11.77
CA GLY A 246 5.03 -0.49 12.56
C GLY A 246 3.93 0.24 11.77
N GLY A 247 3.03 -0.55 11.19
CA GLY A 247 2.12 -0.12 10.15
C GLY A 247 0.73 -0.69 10.40
N LYS A 248 -0.28 0.12 10.10
CA LYS A 248 -1.68 -0.29 10.19
C LYS A 248 -1.92 -1.48 9.25
N GLN A 249 -2.56 -2.55 9.76
CA GLN A 249 -2.82 -3.73 8.94
C GLN A 249 -3.78 -3.37 7.80
N HIS A 250 -3.50 -3.81 6.58
CA HIS A 250 -4.35 -3.51 5.42
C HIS A 250 -4.46 -4.67 4.43
N ASN A 251 -5.69 -5.01 4.07
CA ASN A 251 -6.11 -6.24 3.41
C ASN A 251 -7.45 -6.04 2.67
N THR A 252 -7.64 -6.64 1.49
CA THR A 252 -8.89 -6.55 0.71
C THR A 252 -9.85 -7.74 0.87
N VAL A 253 -9.47 -8.78 1.63
CA VAL A 253 -10.36 -9.91 1.94
C VAL A 253 -11.45 -9.53 2.96
N GLU A 254 -11.13 -8.67 3.92
CA GLU A 254 -12.06 -8.20 4.95
C GLU A 254 -12.77 -6.92 4.49
N GLN A 255 -14.05 -6.77 4.84
CA GLN A 255 -14.89 -5.69 4.30
C GLN A 255 -14.47 -4.29 4.77
N TRP A 256 -13.86 -4.21 5.94
CA TRP A 256 -13.25 -3.02 6.56
C TRP A 256 -11.71 -3.11 6.56
N GLY A 257 -11.12 -4.07 5.83
CA GLY A 257 -9.69 -4.36 5.91
C GLY A 257 -8.78 -3.27 5.32
N LEU A 258 -9.32 -2.25 4.66
CA LEU A 258 -8.59 -1.04 4.23
C LEU A 258 -8.86 0.17 5.13
N LEU A 259 -9.84 0.08 6.04
CA LEU A 259 -10.34 1.20 6.83
C LEU A 259 -9.27 1.76 7.77
N ASP A 260 -8.52 0.89 8.44
CA ASP A 260 -7.41 1.31 9.30
C ASP A 260 -6.40 2.15 8.52
N ALA A 261 -6.02 1.71 7.31
CA ALA A 261 -5.04 2.40 6.46
C ALA A 261 -5.55 3.72 5.85
N TYR A 262 -6.84 4.00 5.94
CA TYR A 262 -7.41 5.28 5.51
C TYR A 262 -7.28 6.34 6.62
N ASP A 263 -7.26 7.61 6.23
CA ASP A 263 -7.25 8.76 7.14
C ASP A 263 -8.22 9.82 6.60
N PRO A 264 -9.33 10.10 7.30
CA PRO A 264 -10.44 10.88 6.75
C PRO A 264 -10.18 12.40 6.84
N PRO A 265 -10.40 13.18 5.76
CA PRO A 265 -10.38 14.63 5.85
C PRO A 265 -11.67 15.14 6.51
N LEU A 266 -11.61 15.56 7.77
CA LEU A 266 -12.74 16.22 8.42
C LEU A 266 -12.86 17.67 7.95
N HIS A 267 -13.85 17.95 7.11
CA HIS A 267 -14.27 19.33 6.84
C HIS A 267 -15.12 19.84 8.04
N PRO A 268 -14.91 21.07 8.55
CA PRO A 268 -15.54 21.55 9.79
C PRO A 268 -17.05 21.85 9.70
N SER A 269 -17.66 21.64 8.53
CA SER A 269 -19.09 21.87 8.28
C SER A 269 -19.70 20.66 7.56
N CYS A 270 -20.74 20.07 8.15
CA CYS A 270 -21.60 19.05 7.54
C CYS A 270 -22.98 19.67 7.23
N PRO A 271 -23.32 20.04 5.98
CA PRO A 271 -24.60 20.66 5.64
C PRO A 271 -25.72 19.60 5.50
N ASP A 272 -26.81 19.76 6.26
CA ASP A 272 -28.11 19.05 6.17
C ASP A 272 -28.14 17.50 6.18
N ARG A 273 -27.01 16.80 6.02
CA ARG A 273 -26.89 15.36 5.77
C ARG A 273 -25.83 14.69 6.65
N VAL A 274 -25.87 15.02 7.94
CA VAL A 274 -24.82 14.74 8.93
C VAL A 274 -24.42 13.25 8.98
N PHE A 275 -25.36 12.31 9.01
CA PHE A 275 -25.05 10.88 9.10
C PHE A 275 -24.43 10.34 7.82
N SER A 276 -25.01 10.66 6.66
CA SER A 276 -24.49 10.18 5.38
C SER A 276 -23.15 10.83 5.00
N GLU A 277 -22.92 12.09 5.34
CA GLU A 277 -21.62 12.76 5.14
C GLU A 277 -20.54 12.23 6.09
N ILE A 278 -20.83 12.06 7.39
CA ILE A 278 -19.86 11.46 8.33
C ILE A 278 -19.52 10.03 7.87
N LEU A 279 -20.51 9.20 7.55
CA LEU A 279 -20.27 7.83 7.13
C LEU A 279 -19.43 7.77 5.85
N THR A 280 -19.77 8.56 4.82
CA THR A 280 -19.02 8.58 3.54
C THR A 280 -17.65 9.25 3.62
N THR A 281 -17.39 10.04 4.67
CA THR A 281 -16.07 10.61 5.00
C THR A 281 -15.17 9.58 5.68
N TRP A 282 -15.72 8.71 6.54
CA TRP A 282 -14.96 7.65 7.23
C TRP A 282 -14.79 6.36 6.42
N MET A 283 -15.64 6.07 5.44
CA MET A 283 -15.49 4.88 4.58
C MET A 283 -14.28 4.99 3.64
N ASP A 284 -13.50 3.91 3.55
CA ASP A 284 -12.49 3.75 2.51
C ASP A 284 -13.13 3.76 1.09
N PRO A 285 -12.42 4.13 0.01
CA PRO A 285 -12.97 4.21 -1.34
C PRO A 285 -13.62 2.92 -1.87
N VAL A 286 -13.14 1.72 -1.47
CA VAL A 286 -13.76 0.45 -1.88
C VAL A 286 -15.10 0.27 -1.16
N LEU A 287 -15.11 0.51 0.15
CA LEU A 287 -16.31 0.45 0.99
C LEU A 287 -17.35 1.49 0.56
N ARG A 288 -16.91 2.70 0.22
CA ARG A 288 -17.75 3.78 -0.33
C ARG A 288 -18.36 3.39 -1.68
N ALA A 289 -17.59 2.86 -2.62
CA ALA A 289 -18.12 2.40 -3.90
C ALA A 289 -19.16 1.26 -3.75
N ARG A 290 -18.97 0.38 -2.76
CA ARG A 290 -19.95 -0.67 -2.39
C ARG A 290 -21.20 -0.06 -1.73
N PHE A 291 -21.04 0.91 -0.85
CA PHE A 291 -22.15 1.66 -0.24
C PHE A 291 -22.97 2.39 -1.30
N ASP A 292 -22.35 3.12 -2.22
CA ASP A 292 -23.04 3.81 -3.33
C ASP A 292 -23.82 2.82 -4.22
N THR A 293 -23.27 1.62 -4.44
CA THR A 293 -23.98 0.52 -5.13
C THR A 293 -25.20 0.05 -4.35
N HIS A 294 -25.09 -0.11 -3.03
CA HIS A 294 -26.20 -0.51 -2.18
C HIS A 294 -27.28 0.58 -2.10
N ILE A 295 -26.90 1.85 -1.94
CA ILE A 295 -27.80 3.00 -2.01
C ILE A 295 -28.55 3.05 -3.33
N GLN A 296 -27.89 2.76 -4.45
CA GLN A 296 -28.58 2.70 -5.74
C GLN A 296 -29.61 1.57 -5.79
N SER A 297 -29.31 0.38 -5.26
CA SER A 297 -30.31 -0.71 -5.16
C SER A 297 -31.49 -0.37 -4.24
N LEU A 298 -31.28 0.46 -3.21
CA LEU A 298 -32.36 0.96 -2.36
C LEU A 298 -33.23 2.01 -3.09
N ARG A 299 -32.68 2.74 -4.07
CA ARG A 299 -33.47 3.64 -4.93
C ARG A 299 -34.50 2.87 -5.73
N ASP A 300 -34.09 1.76 -6.31
CA ASP A 300 -34.90 0.96 -7.24
C ASP A 300 -36.08 0.27 -6.52
N GLY A 301 -35.99 0.10 -5.18
CA GLY A 301 -37.09 -0.36 -4.32
C GLY A 301 -37.90 0.76 -3.64
N LEU A 302 -37.59 2.04 -3.85
CA LEU A 302 -38.29 3.16 -3.21
C LEU A 302 -39.56 3.52 -3.99
N GLN A 303 -40.62 3.94 -3.28
CA GLN A 303 -41.84 4.42 -3.94
C GLN A 303 -41.54 5.68 -4.79
N PRO A 304 -42.08 5.77 -6.03
CA PRO A 304 -41.81 6.89 -6.91
C PRO A 304 -42.32 8.20 -6.30
N GLY A 305 -41.46 9.23 -6.33
CA GLY A 305 -41.76 10.57 -5.81
C GLY A 305 -41.22 10.88 -4.40
N LYS A 306 -40.61 9.91 -3.70
CA LYS A 306 -39.97 10.16 -2.39
C LYS A 306 -38.49 10.47 -2.56
N ASP A 307 -37.96 11.48 -1.85
CA ASP A 307 -36.52 11.75 -1.86
C ASP A 307 -35.74 10.62 -1.18
N ILE A 308 -34.74 10.12 -1.89
CA ILE A 308 -33.87 9.06 -1.40
C ILE A 308 -32.93 9.55 -0.31
N HIS A 309 -32.44 10.79 -0.37
CA HIS A 309 -31.46 11.26 0.60
C HIS A 309 -32.08 11.40 1.99
N SER A 310 -33.27 12.00 2.08
CA SER A 310 -34.08 12.02 3.30
C SER A 310 -34.37 10.60 3.83
N ALA A 311 -34.68 9.64 2.94
CA ALA A 311 -34.93 8.25 3.36
C ALA A 311 -33.68 7.55 3.93
N ILE A 312 -32.51 7.75 3.32
CA ILE A 312 -31.22 7.22 3.81
C ILE A 312 -30.88 7.85 5.16
N GLU A 313 -30.97 9.17 5.27
CA GLU A 313 -30.63 9.90 6.50
C GLU A 313 -31.53 9.44 7.67
N HIS A 314 -32.82 9.23 7.41
CA HIS A 314 -33.74 8.68 8.39
C HIS A 314 -33.43 7.21 8.76
N LEU A 315 -33.01 6.37 7.79
CA LEU A 315 -32.59 4.99 8.05
C LEU A 315 -31.32 4.93 8.90
N LEU A 316 -30.32 5.75 8.59
CA LEU A 316 -29.08 5.86 9.36
C LEU A 316 -29.35 6.38 10.78
N HIS A 317 -30.22 7.38 10.93
CA HIS A 317 -30.67 7.88 12.23
C HIS A 317 -31.40 6.80 13.05
N MET A 318 -32.33 6.05 12.45
CA MET A 318 -33.00 4.93 13.12
C MET A 318 -32.00 3.85 13.56
N ARG A 319 -31.00 3.52 12.73
CA ARG A 319 -29.96 2.55 13.08
C ARG A 319 -29.03 3.06 14.20
N TYR A 320 -28.79 4.36 14.27
CA TYR A 320 -28.06 5.00 15.37
C TYR A 320 -28.84 4.94 16.69
N LEU A 321 -30.16 5.23 16.67
CA LEU A 321 -31.03 5.11 17.85
C LEU A 321 -31.16 3.66 18.33
N GLU A 322 -31.24 2.68 17.42
CA GLU A 322 -31.18 1.25 17.73
C GLU A 322 -29.86 0.88 18.42
N ALA A 323 -28.73 1.33 17.86
CA ALA A 323 -27.40 1.07 18.43
C ALA A 323 -27.19 1.71 19.82
N ARG A 324 -27.88 2.82 20.11
CA ARG A 324 -27.92 3.44 21.45
C ARG A 324 -28.97 2.82 22.39
N GLY A 325 -29.77 1.87 21.91
CA GLY A 325 -30.83 1.20 22.69
C GLY A 325 -32.08 2.05 22.92
N GLU A 326 -32.20 3.20 22.25
CA GLU A 326 -33.34 4.12 22.37
C GLU A 326 -34.56 3.64 21.56
N LEU A 327 -34.33 2.80 20.54
CA LEU A 327 -35.38 2.04 19.86
C LEU A 327 -35.35 0.58 20.31
N THR A 328 -36.26 0.19 21.20
CA THR A 328 -36.55 -1.22 21.46
C THR A 328 -37.40 -1.79 20.31
N ASN A 329 -37.19 -3.05 19.93
CA ASN A 329 -37.83 -3.72 18.78
C ASN A 329 -39.34 -3.99 19.01
N ARG A 330 -40.14 -2.92 19.01
CA ARG A 330 -41.60 -2.89 19.16
C ARG A 330 -42.19 -1.59 18.57
N GLN A 331 -42.26 -1.51 17.24
CA GLN A 331 -43.31 -0.84 16.46
C GLN A 331 -42.96 -0.92 14.97
N VAL A 332 -43.17 -2.12 14.42
CA VAL A 332 -43.54 -2.37 13.03
C VAL A 332 -44.98 -2.84 13.06
#